data_AF-A0A1V5DDQ8-F1
#
_entry.id   AF-A0A1V5DDQ8-F1
#
_cell.length_a   1.000
_cell.length_b   1.000
_cell.length_c   1.000
_cell.angle_alpha   90.00
_cell.angle_beta   90.00
_cell.angle_gamma   90.00
#
_symmetry.space_group_name_H-M   'P 1'
#
loop_
_entity.id
_entity.type
_entity.pdbx_description
1 polymer ?
#
loop_
_entity_poly.entity_id
_entity_poly.type
_entity_poly.pdbx_seq_one_letter_code
_entity_poly.pdbx_strand_id
1 'polypeptide(L)'
;MSDILKVTKPVVDYALLSKDADPTMSKTGTKDTPNKMEKVAKDFEALFIFNMLKELDKTTRLDKKGYAEETYTSVIYQKVSEFISKNSGLGIKEFLLRYHER
;
A
#
# COMPACT_ATOMS: atom_id res chain seq x y z
N MET A 1 -42.00 20.92 -6.11
CA MET A 1 -41.65 20.82 -4.68
C MET A 1 -40.76 19.60 -4.53
N SER A 2 -39.62 19.77 -3.86
CA SER A 2 -38.40 18.98 -4.04
C SER A 2 -38.43 17.64 -3.29
N ASP A 3 -38.18 16.55 -4.01
CA ASP A 3 -37.97 15.22 -3.43
C ASP A 3 -36.60 15.12 -2.76
N ILE A 4 -36.60 14.92 -1.45
CA ILE A 4 -35.39 14.72 -0.63
C ILE A 4 -35.07 13.22 -0.66
N LEU A 5 -34.09 12.82 -1.46
CA LEU A 5 -33.53 11.47 -1.44
C LEU A 5 -32.88 11.21 -0.06
N LYS A 6 -33.48 10.34 0.75
CA LYS A 6 -32.86 9.82 1.98
C LYS A 6 -31.67 8.94 1.59
N VAL A 7 -30.46 9.48 1.75
CA VAL A 7 -29.21 8.73 1.61
C VAL A 7 -29.09 7.76 2.78
N THR A 8 -29.39 6.49 2.54
CA THR A 8 -29.08 5.39 3.46
C THR A 8 -27.57 5.20 3.50
N LYS A 9 -26.97 5.29 4.69
CA LYS A 9 -25.55 4.99 4.90
C LYS A 9 -25.30 3.53 4.50
N PRO A 10 -24.16 3.19 3.87
CA PRO A 10 -23.84 1.80 3.57
C PRO A 10 -23.72 1.03 4.88
N VAL A 11 -24.51 -0.04 5.01
CA VAL A 11 -24.35 -1.02 6.08
C VAL A 11 -23.13 -1.86 5.70
N VAL A 12 -21.99 -1.51 6.27
CA VAL A 12 -20.79 -2.35 6.16
C VAL A 12 -20.95 -3.46 7.18
N ASP A 13 -21.40 -4.63 6.72
CA ASP A 13 -21.48 -5.82 7.55
C ASP A 13 -20.09 -6.46 7.64
N TYR A 14 -19.39 -6.14 8.73
CA TYR A 14 -18.05 -6.67 9.02
C TYR A 14 -18.04 -8.20 9.21
N ALA A 15 -19.20 -8.85 9.34
CA ALA A 15 -19.31 -10.30 9.48
C ALA A 15 -18.91 -11.08 8.21
N LEU A 16 -18.83 -10.42 7.04
CA LEU A 16 -18.34 -11.04 5.80
C LEU A 16 -16.81 -11.07 5.69
N LEU A 17 -16.08 -10.46 6.64
CA LEU A 17 -14.62 -10.46 6.69
C LEU A 17 -14.02 -11.53 7.62
N SER A 18 -14.84 -12.33 8.33
CA SER A 18 -14.38 -13.33 9.30
C SER A 18 -14.79 -14.75 8.93
N LYS A 19 -14.19 -15.27 7.87
CA LYS A 19 -14.20 -16.71 7.52
C LYS A 19 -13.06 -16.88 6.51
N ASP A 20 -11.79 -16.88 6.93
CA ASP A 20 -11.12 -17.99 7.60
C ASP A 20 -9.90 -17.49 8.40
N ALA A 21 -10.07 -17.25 9.70
CA ALA A 21 -8.94 -16.99 10.60
C ALA A 21 -8.98 -18.00 11.75
N ASP A 22 -8.30 -19.12 11.54
CA ASP A 22 -7.98 -20.09 12.59
C ASP A 22 -6.76 -19.58 13.39
N PRO A 23 -6.87 -19.25 14.68
CA PRO A 23 -5.75 -18.76 15.47
C PRO A 23 -5.03 -19.93 16.13
N THR A 24 -4.17 -20.63 15.39
CA THR A 24 -3.21 -21.57 16.00
C THR A 24 -1.87 -20.89 16.23
N MET A 25 -1.65 -20.54 17.50
CA MET A 25 -0.40 -20.07 18.07
C MET A 25 0.59 -21.25 18.20
N SER A 26 1.70 -21.22 17.46
CA SER A 26 3.05 -21.76 17.77
C SER A 26 3.78 -21.96 16.43
N LYS A 27 4.98 -21.43 16.18
CA LYS A 27 6.23 -21.65 16.92
C LYS A 27 7.11 -20.41 16.84
N THR A 28 7.65 -20.00 17.98
CA THR A 28 8.88 -19.22 18.10
C THR A 28 10.04 -20.01 17.47
N GLY A 29 10.18 -19.88 16.15
CA GLY A 29 11.33 -20.33 15.39
C GLY A 29 12.26 -19.15 15.13
N THR A 30 13.18 -18.91 16.04
CA THR A 30 14.35 -18.03 15.84
C THR A 30 15.28 -18.72 14.85
N LYS A 31 15.04 -18.52 13.55
CA LYS A 31 15.95 -18.86 12.41
C LYS A 31 15.27 -18.44 11.09
N ASP A 32 15.21 -17.13 10.81
CA ASP A 32 15.06 -16.51 9.47
C ASP A 32 14.84 -14.97 9.56
N THR A 33 15.62 -14.29 10.40
CA THR A 33 15.53 -12.84 10.61
C THR A 33 16.00 -11.94 9.45
N PRO A 34 17.08 -12.25 8.70
CA PRO A 34 17.59 -11.29 7.71
C PRO A 34 16.66 -11.10 6.52
N ASN A 35 16.01 -12.19 6.06
CA ASN A 35 15.12 -12.15 4.90
C ASN A 35 13.81 -11.37 5.18
N LYS A 36 13.34 -11.37 6.43
CA LYS A 36 12.14 -10.61 6.82
C LYS A 36 12.40 -9.10 6.79
N MET A 37 13.56 -8.66 7.28
CA MET A 37 13.90 -7.23 7.29
C MET A 37 14.11 -6.69 5.88
N GLU A 38 14.76 -7.46 5.00
CA GLU A 38 14.91 -7.08 3.60
C GLU A 38 13.55 -6.92 2.91
N LYS A 39 12.62 -7.86 3.13
CA LYS A 39 11.27 -7.74 2.60
C LYS A 39 10.55 -6.49 3.10
N VAL A 40 10.62 -6.20 4.41
CA VAL A 40 9.98 -5.03 5.01
C VAL A 40 10.57 -3.73 4.44
N ALA A 41 11.90 -3.65 4.33
CA ALA A 41 12.57 -2.47 3.77
C ALA A 41 12.20 -2.24 2.30
N LYS A 42 12.04 -3.32 1.52
CA LYS A 42 11.58 -3.28 0.13
C LYS A 42 10.11 -2.86 0.01
N ASP A 43 9.23 -3.43 0.82
CA ASP A 43 7.82 -3.07 0.83
C ASP A 43 7.62 -1.61 1.27
N PHE A 44 8.45 -1.13 2.21
CA PHE A 44 8.46 0.26 2.63
C PHE A 44 8.88 1.20 1.49
N GLU A 45 9.95 0.88 0.78
CA GLU A 45 10.40 1.69 -0.36
C GLU A 45 9.35 1.73 -1.47
N ALA A 46 8.69 0.61 -1.77
CA ALA A 46 7.57 0.59 -2.71
C ALA A 46 6.43 1.51 -2.24
N LEU A 47 6.02 1.43 -0.97
CA LEU A 47 4.99 2.31 -0.42
C LEU A 47 5.39 3.80 -0.50
N PHE A 48 6.66 4.10 -0.25
CA PHE A 48 7.20 5.45 -0.36
C PHE A 48 7.10 5.98 -1.79
N ILE A 49 7.53 5.19 -2.78
CA ILE A 49 7.46 5.54 -4.21
C ILE A 49 5.99 5.73 -4.64
N PHE A 50 5.09 4.87 -4.19
CA PHE A 50 3.66 5.00 -4.47
C PHE A 50 3.10 6.35 -3.97
N ASN A 51 3.42 6.72 -2.74
CA ASN A 51 2.99 8.00 -2.17
C ASN A 51 3.61 9.18 -2.91
N MET A 52 4.90 9.10 -3.26
CA MET A 52 5.57 10.11 -4.09
C MET A 52 4.84 10.32 -5.43
N LEU A 53 4.50 9.24 -6.13
CA LEU A 53 3.78 9.32 -7.41
C LEU A 53 2.40 9.97 -7.23
N LYS A 54 1.68 9.63 -6.15
CA LYS A 54 0.41 10.27 -5.82
C LYS A 54 0.55 11.76 -5.50
N GLU A 55 1.59 12.17 -4.78
CA GLU A 55 1.82 13.58 -4.50
C GLU A 55 2.21 14.36 -5.76
N LEU A 56 3.06 13.80 -6.63
CA LEU A 56 3.40 14.39 -7.93
C LEU A 56 2.17 14.55 -8.83
N ASP A 57 1.29 13.57 -8.82
CA ASP A 57 0.05 13.59 -9.56
C ASP A 57 -0.92 14.67 -9.02
N LYS A 58 -0.90 14.95 -7.72
CA LYS A 58 -1.66 16.09 -7.15
C LYS A 58 -1.07 17.44 -7.55
N THR A 59 0.25 17.58 -7.63
CA THR A 59 0.89 18.88 -7.95
C THR A 59 0.80 19.27 -9.43
N THR A 60 0.71 18.28 -10.32
CA THR A 60 0.67 18.49 -11.78
C THR A 60 -0.73 18.76 -12.32
N ARG A 61 -1.78 18.59 -11.51
CA ARG A 61 -3.17 18.65 -11.98
C ARG A 61 -3.77 20.04 -11.92
N LEU A 62 -4.10 20.56 -13.11
CA LEU A 62 -4.93 21.75 -13.31
C LEU A 62 -6.43 21.41 -13.50
N ASP A 63 -6.79 20.13 -13.69
CA ASP A 63 -8.17 19.70 -13.95
C ASP A 63 -8.57 18.42 -13.15
N LYS A 64 -9.88 18.25 -12.88
CA LYS A 64 -10.42 17.16 -12.06
C LYS A 64 -10.62 15.88 -12.87
N LYS A 65 -9.95 14.79 -12.47
CA LYS A 65 -10.22 13.45 -13.02
C LYS A 65 -11.51 12.85 -12.48
N GLY A 66 -12.12 11.96 -13.29
CA GLY A 66 -13.20 11.10 -12.84
C GLY A 66 -12.71 9.99 -11.90
N TYR A 67 -13.59 9.52 -11.01
CA TYR A 67 -13.28 8.49 -10.00
C TYR A 67 -12.66 7.21 -10.60
N ALA A 68 -13.15 6.77 -11.76
CA ALA A 68 -12.63 5.59 -12.45
C ALA A 68 -11.18 5.78 -12.91
N GLU A 69 -10.85 6.96 -13.43
CA GLU A 69 -9.51 7.28 -13.90
C GLU A 69 -8.52 7.40 -12.74
N GLU A 70 -8.94 8.00 -11.62
CA GLU A 70 -8.15 8.07 -10.39
C GLU A 70 -7.84 6.67 -9.83
N THR A 71 -8.85 5.81 -9.80
CA THR A 71 -8.70 4.42 -9.34
C THR A 71 -7.72 3.66 -10.23
N TYR A 72 -7.90 3.74 -11.55
CA TYR A 72 -7.01 3.09 -12.52
C TYR A 72 -5.56 3.60 -12.41
N THR A 73 -5.39 4.93 -12.30
CA THR A 73 -4.08 5.56 -12.11
C THR A 73 -3.42 5.09 -10.81
N SER A 74 -4.17 4.96 -9.71
CA SER A 74 -3.64 4.44 -8.44
C SER A 74 -3.14 3.00 -8.57
N VAL A 75 -3.83 2.15 -9.34
CA VAL A 75 -3.36 0.77 -9.61
C VAL A 75 -2.06 0.78 -10.40
N ILE A 76 -1.92 1.68 -11.38
CA ILE A 76 -0.67 1.86 -12.14
C ILE A 76 0.47 2.25 -11.20
N TYR A 77 0.27 3.27 -10.36
CA TYR A 77 1.31 3.72 -9.41
C TYR A 77 1.75 2.61 -8.47
N GLN A 78 0.82 1.78 -8.00
CA GLN A 78 1.17 0.63 -7.19
C GLN A 78 2.11 -0.33 -7.96
N LYS A 79 1.76 -0.70 -9.19
CA LYS A 79 2.59 -1.63 -9.99
C LYS A 79 3.95 -1.04 -10.36
N VAL A 80 4.00 0.24 -10.69
CA VAL A 80 5.24 0.97 -10.94
C VAL A 80 6.11 0.99 -9.68
N SER A 81 5.53 1.27 -8.51
CA SER A 81 6.26 1.31 -7.25
C SER A 81 6.85 -0.05 -6.86
N GLU A 82 6.09 -1.13 -7.02
CA GLU A 82 6.54 -2.51 -6.81
C GLU A 82 7.68 -2.87 -7.77
N PHE A 83 7.59 -2.45 -9.03
CA PHE A 83 8.62 -2.70 -10.05
C PHE A 83 9.92 -1.95 -9.75
N ILE A 84 9.83 -0.64 -9.44
CA ILE A 84 11.01 0.18 -9.16
C ILE A 84 11.74 -0.37 -7.93
N SER A 85 11.02 -0.64 -6.84
CA SER A 85 11.64 -1.21 -5.62
C SER A 85 12.20 -2.61 -5.82
N LYS A 86 11.72 -3.39 -6.81
CA LYS A 86 12.27 -4.71 -7.15
C LYS A 86 13.59 -4.66 -7.90
N ASN A 87 13.75 -3.72 -8.83
CA ASN A 87 14.84 -3.79 -9.81
C ASN A 87 16.00 -2.85 -9.48
N SER A 88 15.71 -1.59 -9.20
CA SER A 88 16.75 -0.56 -9.04
C SER A 88 16.65 0.20 -7.71
N GLY A 89 15.45 0.25 -7.11
CA GLY A 89 15.18 0.97 -5.87
C GLY A 89 15.46 2.47 -5.95
N LEU A 90 15.26 3.15 -4.82
CA LEU A 90 15.75 4.51 -4.57
C LEU A 90 16.93 4.51 -3.59
N GLY A 91 17.38 3.33 -3.14
CA GLY A 91 18.44 3.20 -2.13
C GLY A 91 17.91 3.22 -0.69
N ILE A 92 16.59 3.31 -0.49
CA ILE A 92 15.98 3.38 0.84
C ILE A 92 16.07 2.00 1.52
N LYS A 93 15.87 0.92 0.74
CA LYS A 93 16.03 -0.45 1.25
C LYS A 93 17.42 -0.67 1.83
N GLU A 94 18.45 -0.31 1.06
CA GLU A 94 19.85 -0.46 1.40
C GLU A 94 20.24 0.40 2.60
N PHE A 95 19.69 1.62 2.67
CA PHE A 95 19.87 2.50 3.82
C PHE A 95 19.30 1.89 5.10
N LEU A 96 18.05 1.41 5.06
CA LEU A 96 17.39 0.82 6.23
C LEU A 96 18.11 -0.45 6.70
N LEU A 97 18.56 -1.30 5.78
CA LEU A 97 19.33 -2.51 6.11
C LEU A 97 20.67 -2.16 6.77
N ARG A 98 21.39 -1.17 6.24
CA ARG A 98 22.68 -0.73 6.80
C ARG A 98 22.55 -0.19 8.23
N TYR A 99 21.48 0.55 8.53
CA TYR A 99 21.26 1.09 9.87
C TYR A 99 20.65 0.09 10.85
N HIS A 100 19.96 -0.93 10.36
CA HIS A 100 19.48 -2.02 11.21
C HIS A 100 20.61 -2.84 11.83
N GLU A 101 21.74 -2.96 11.14
CA GLU A 101 22.92 -3.71 11.59
C GLU A 101 23.84 -2.93 12.55
N ARG A 102 23.52 -1.67 12.85
CA ARG A 102 24.26 -0.81 13.80
C ARG A 102 23.59 -0.80 15.16
#